data_AF-A0A2N2EN59-F1
#
_entry.id   AF-A0A2N2EN59-F1
#
_cell.length_a   1.000
_cell.length_b   1.000
_cell.length_c   1.000
_cell.angle_alpha   90.00
_cell.angle_beta   90.00
_cell.angle_gamma   90.00
#
_symmetry.space_group_name_H-M   'P 1'
#
loop_
_entity.id
_entity.type
_entity.pdbx_description
1 polymer ?
#
loop_
_entity_poly.entity_id
_entity_poly.type
_entity_poly.pdbx_seq_one_letter_code
_entity_poly.pdbx_strand_id
1 'polypeptide(L)'
;MNKPFKSLSLLAAAALLLPALANAGSKSIYGDDNRLDYFEASPAMRTLADSVVSLWPSKQVKFEGGEYKLATIGFGDALGLCPGEQFREQPIGAFCSGTLVGEDLIMTAGHCITDAASCADARFVFNFNIDNDGGRARTAVPAKDVYTCKRIVKRDLDRQADGLVNTGIVIIGALLGKQPGPDYAIIQLDRKVEGRKPLPVNRSKDLKAGDKIFVIGHPVGLPLKVAGDASVRNTEPKSFFLTDLDTFGGNSGSAVFNARTNKIEGILVRGGTDFVDSPAGCKVQYKLGQNEGKGEAVTKISIVQKYIPEIGSHKAAAEVRDMAVEQVPPAGEELARKVRF
;
A
#
# COMPACT_ATOMS: atom_id res chain seq x y z
N MET A 1 -19.21 -44.04 68.48
CA MET A 1 -17.78 -44.23 68.13
C MET A 1 -17.62 -44.04 66.63
N ASN A 2 -16.65 -43.20 66.26
CA ASN A 2 -15.99 -43.04 64.96
C ASN A 2 -16.72 -42.36 63.76
N LYS A 3 -16.35 -41.09 63.55
CA LYS A 3 -16.20 -40.36 62.27
C LYS A 3 -15.20 -41.10 61.32
N PRO A 4 -14.91 -40.62 60.08
CA PRO A 4 -15.78 -40.08 59.02
C PRO A 4 -15.44 -40.72 57.64
N PHE A 5 -16.37 -40.73 56.68
CA PHE A 5 -16.02 -40.92 55.26
C PHE A 5 -16.17 -39.59 54.51
N LYS A 6 -15.03 -39.05 54.06
CA LYS A 6 -14.92 -37.92 53.13
C LYS A 6 -15.49 -38.37 51.78
N SER A 7 -16.56 -37.75 51.32
CA SER A 7 -16.90 -37.77 49.90
C SER A 7 -16.07 -36.67 49.22
N LEU A 8 -15.08 -37.10 48.44
CA LEU A 8 -14.29 -36.23 47.58
C LEU A 8 -15.22 -35.62 46.52
N SER A 9 -15.26 -34.29 46.47
CA SER A 9 -15.74 -33.53 45.33
C SER A 9 -15.00 -33.96 44.07
N LEU A 10 -15.67 -34.65 43.15
CA LEU A 10 -15.27 -34.70 41.75
C LEU A 10 -15.52 -33.33 41.12
N LEU A 11 -14.57 -32.41 41.31
CA LEU A 11 -14.33 -31.36 40.33
C LEU A 11 -13.70 -32.06 39.13
N ALA A 12 -14.54 -32.48 38.17
CA ALA A 12 -14.08 -32.77 36.83
C ALA A 12 -13.48 -31.47 36.28
N ALA A 13 -12.16 -31.37 36.36
CA ALA A 13 -11.38 -30.41 35.59
C ALA A 13 -11.56 -30.78 34.12
N ALA A 14 -12.64 -30.29 33.51
CA ALA A 14 -12.69 -30.10 32.08
C ALA A 14 -11.61 -29.08 31.76
N ALA A 15 -10.39 -29.58 31.52
CA ALA A 15 -9.36 -28.84 30.84
C ALA A 15 -9.95 -28.50 29.47
N LEU A 16 -10.54 -27.31 29.38
CA LEU A 16 -10.78 -26.60 28.13
C LEU A 16 -9.41 -26.45 27.47
N LEU A 17 -9.04 -27.45 26.69
CA LEU A 17 -8.09 -27.31 25.60
C LEU A 17 -8.74 -26.37 24.60
N LEU A 18 -8.72 -25.07 24.91
CA LEU A 18 -8.79 -24.04 23.91
C LEU A 18 -7.62 -24.34 22.96
N PRO A 19 -7.86 -24.67 21.68
CA PRO A 19 -6.79 -24.59 20.72
C PRO A 19 -6.29 -23.15 20.83
N ALA A 20 -5.02 -22.96 21.17
CA ALA A 20 -4.36 -21.71 20.92
C ALA A 20 -4.56 -21.47 19.43
N LEU A 21 -5.48 -20.58 19.08
CA LEU A 21 -5.56 -20.01 17.76
C LEU A 21 -4.20 -19.35 17.56
N ALA A 22 -3.29 -20.08 16.92
CA ALA A 22 -2.05 -19.52 16.43
C ALA A 22 -2.48 -18.30 15.63
N ASN A 23 -2.15 -17.12 16.16
CA ASN A 23 -2.51 -15.87 15.55
C ASN A 23 -1.72 -15.83 14.24
N ALA A 24 -2.33 -16.30 13.15
CA ALA A 24 -1.77 -16.26 11.81
C ALA A 24 -1.74 -14.80 11.38
N GLY A 25 -0.78 -14.06 11.93
CA GLY A 25 -0.50 -12.67 11.58
C GLY A 25 -0.18 -12.59 10.09
N SER A 26 -0.80 -11.64 9.41
CA SER A 26 -0.38 -11.16 8.09
C SER A 26 0.98 -10.46 8.23
N LYS A 27 1.84 -10.52 7.21
CA LYS A 27 3.27 -10.12 7.28
C LYS A 27 3.70 -9.39 6.03
N SER A 28 4.87 -8.78 6.04
CA SER A 28 5.27 -7.82 5.00
C SER A 28 6.41 -8.29 4.10
N ILE A 29 7.10 -9.38 4.49
CA ILE A 29 8.05 -10.10 3.63
C ILE A 29 7.72 -11.61 3.65
N TYR A 30 7.61 -12.19 2.46
CA TYR A 30 7.37 -13.60 2.19
C TYR A 30 8.61 -14.18 1.48
N GLY A 31 9.25 -15.14 2.14
CA GLY A 31 10.51 -15.73 1.67
C GLY A 31 11.71 -14.81 1.90
N ASP A 32 12.56 -14.75 0.89
CA ASP A 32 13.71 -13.85 0.85
C ASP A 32 13.25 -12.45 0.45
N ASP A 33 13.82 -11.43 1.07
CA ASP A 33 13.52 -10.03 0.74
C ASP A 33 14.15 -9.66 -0.61
N ASN A 34 13.34 -9.70 -1.67
CA ASN A 34 13.79 -9.51 -3.05
C ASN A 34 13.53 -8.11 -3.60
N ARG A 35 13.22 -7.15 -2.72
CA ARG A 35 12.96 -5.77 -3.13
C ARG A 35 14.22 -5.17 -3.73
N LEU A 36 14.03 -4.49 -4.86
CA LEU A 36 15.07 -3.83 -5.63
C LEU A 36 14.88 -2.31 -5.59
N ASP A 37 15.98 -1.57 -5.54
CA ASP A 37 15.98 -0.16 -5.92
C ASP A 37 15.72 0.02 -7.42
N TYR A 38 15.30 1.23 -7.82
CA TYR A 38 15.01 1.55 -9.22
C TYR A 38 16.15 1.16 -10.17
N PHE A 39 17.41 1.45 -9.82
CA PHE A 39 18.56 1.16 -10.68
C PHE A 39 18.83 -0.34 -10.86
N GLU A 40 18.47 -1.16 -9.87
CA GLU A 40 18.66 -2.61 -9.88
C GLU A 40 17.57 -3.33 -10.71
N ALA A 41 16.39 -2.71 -10.83
CA ALA A 41 15.28 -3.27 -11.59
C ALA A 41 15.60 -3.39 -13.09
N SER A 42 14.98 -4.37 -13.76
CA SER A 42 15.14 -4.55 -15.21
C SER A 42 14.73 -3.30 -16.01
N PRO A 43 15.28 -3.07 -17.22
CA PRO A 43 14.89 -1.92 -18.05
C PRO A 43 13.37 -1.83 -18.30
N ALA A 44 12.70 -2.97 -18.44
CA ALA A 44 11.25 -3.04 -18.61
C ALA A 44 10.51 -2.58 -17.35
N MET A 45 10.94 -3.03 -16.17
CA MET A 45 10.36 -2.59 -14.89
C MET A 45 10.65 -1.11 -14.62
N ARG A 46 11.84 -0.60 -14.95
CA ARG A 46 12.15 0.84 -14.85
C ARG A 46 11.21 1.70 -15.71
N THR A 47 10.92 1.26 -16.93
CA THR A 47 9.97 1.95 -17.82
C THR A 47 8.56 2.04 -17.20
N LEU A 48 8.13 0.99 -16.49
CA LEU A 48 6.86 1.03 -15.74
C LEU A 48 6.96 1.94 -14.51
N ALA A 49 8.07 1.85 -13.78
CA ALA A 49 8.36 2.62 -12.58
C ALA A 49 8.37 4.13 -12.83
N ASP A 50 8.77 4.57 -14.03
CA ASP A 50 8.71 5.98 -14.43
C ASP A 50 7.28 6.55 -14.39
N SER A 51 6.24 5.72 -14.32
CA SER A 51 4.84 6.17 -14.21
C SER A 51 4.21 5.89 -12.85
N VAL A 52 5.01 5.43 -11.89
CA VAL A 52 4.64 5.29 -10.48
C VAL A 52 5.02 6.57 -9.74
N VAL A 53 4.14 6.99 -8.84
CA VAL A 53 4.23 8.28 -8.14
C VAL A 53 4.20 8.07 -6.64
N SER A 54 4.96 8.90 -5.93
CA SER A 54 4.93 8.98 -4.47
C SER A 54 3.96 10.08 -4.03
N LEU A 55 3.19 9.83 -2.96
CA LEU A 55 2.24 10.79 -2.40
C LEU A 55 2.82 11.40 -1.12
N TRP A 56 2.76 12.73 -1.03
CA TRP A 56 3.34 13.51 0.06
C TRP A 56 2.32 14.52 0.62
N PRO A 57 2.35 14.83 1.92
CA PRO A 57 1.65 15.99 2.47
C PRO A 57 2.28 17.27 1.91
N SER A 58 1.48 18.30 1.62
CA SER A 58 1.97 19.56 1.04
C SER A 58 3.09 20.19 1.85
N LYS A 59 2.97 20.11 3.19
CA LYS A 59 3.94 20.64 4.13
C LYS A 59 5.33 20.00 4.04
N GLN A 60 5.50 18.84 3.38
CA GLN A 60 6.78 18.15 3.20
C GLN A 60 7.41 18.40 1.82
N VAL A 61 6.77 19.22 0.98
CA VAL A 61 7.21 19.51 -0.40
C VAL A 61 7.33 21.02 -0.57
N LYS A 62 8.54 21.57 -0.43
CA LYS A 62 8.79 23.02 -0.49
C LYS A 62 9.46 23.42 -1.78
N PHE A 63 8.98 24.51 -2.39
CA PHE A 63 9.64 25.08 -3.56
C PHE A 63 10.76 26.02 -3.13
N GLU A 64 12.01 25.66 -3.43
CA GLU A 64 13.21 26.38 -3.02
C GLU A 64 14.28 26.29 -4.13
N GLY A 65 14.84 27.43 -4.53
CA GLY A 65 15.96 27.46 -5.49
C GLY A 65 15.61 26.95 -6.89
N GLY A 66 14.35 27.04 -7.33
CA GLY A 66 13.89 26.60 -8.66
C GLY A 66 13.44 25.14 -8.74
N GLU A 67 13.52 24.40 -7.64
CA GLU A 67 13.09 23.00 -7.53
C GLU A 67 12.21 22.80 -6.29
N TYR A 68 11.53 21.65 -6.21
CA TYR A 68 10.92 21.20 -4.97
C TYR A 68 11.92 20.37 -4.15
N LYS A 69 12.00 20.64 -2.85
CA LYS A 69 12.74 19.85 -1.86
C LYS A 69 11.75 19.01 -1.05
N LEU A 70 12.06 17.72 -0.93
CA LEU A 70 11.29 16.75 -0.17
C LEU A 70 11.88 16.62 1.23
N ALA A 71 11.09 16.91 2.25
CA ALA A 71 11.49 16.67 3.64
C ALA A 71 11.48 15.18 3.92
N THR A 72 12.59 14.65 4.43
CA THR A 72 12.74 13.21 4.70
C THR A 72 13.40 12.93 6.05
N ILE A 73 13.31 11.70 6.52
CA ILE A 73 14.01 11.20 7.72
C ILE A 73 14.65 9.85 7.40
N GLY A 74 15.78 9.51 8.03
CA GLY A 74 16.39 8.18 7.88
C GLY A 74 15.43 7.07 8.32
N PHE A 75 15.25 6.05 7.48
CA PHE A 75 14.34 4.93 7.73
C PHE A 75 14.67 4.22 9.05
N GLY A 76 15.95 3.89 9.24
CA GLY A 76 16.45 3.25 10.44
C GLY A 76 16.16 4.02 11.71
N ASP A 77 16.35 5.33 11.68
CA ASP A 77 16.13 6.20 12.84
C ASP A 77 14.65 6.41 13.13
N ALA A 78 13.82 6.53 12.08
CA ALA A 78 12.40 6.76 12.20
C ALA A 78 11.68 5.62 12.93
N LEU A 79 12.07 4.37 12.64
CA LEU A 79 11.48 3.16 13.20
C LEU A 79 12.34 2.47 14.28
N GLY A 80 13.56 2.93 14.54
CA GLY A 80 14.48 2.28 15.47
C GLY A 80 14.90 0.89 14.98
N LEU A 81 15.27 0.78 13.70
CA LEU A 81 15.64 -0.50 13.08
C LEU A 81 17.00 -1.00 13.55
N CYS A 82 17.09 -2.32 13.72
CA CYS A 82 18.35 -2.97 14.03
C CYS A 82 19.40 -2.75 12.93
N PRO A 83 20.70 -2.70 13.29
CA PRO A 83 21.77 -2.65 12.29
C PRO A 83 21.66 -3.82 11.30
N GLY A 84 21.87 -3.53 10.01
CA GLY A 84 21.82 -4.54 8.94
C GLY A 84 20.43 -4.78 8.34
N GLU A 85 19.37 -4.16 8.85
CA GLU A 85 18.06 -4.20 8.20
C GLU A 85 18.12 -3.60 6.78
N GLN A 86 17.49 -4.28 5.82
CA GLN A 86 17.50 -3.86 4.42
C GLN A 86 16.90 -2.46 4.25
N PHE A 87 17.57 -1.62 3.45
CA PHE A 87 17.25 -0.21 3.21
C PHE A 87 17.32 0.72 4.42
N ARG A 88 17.80 0.27 5.59
CA ARG A 88 17.88 1.05 6.83
C ARG A 88 18.46 2.46 6.64
N GLU A 89 19.48 2.60 5.79
CA GLU A 89 20.20 3.86 5.57
C GLU A 89 19.51 4.81 4.57
N GLN A 90 18.39 4.39 3.97
CA GLN A 90 17.67 5.21 3.01
C GLN A 90 16.70 6.18 3.69
N PRO A 91 16.38 7.32 3.06
CA PRO A 91 15.40 8.24 3.59
C PRO A 91 13.97 7.75 3.35
N ILE A 92 13.04 8.11 4.23
CA ILE A 92 11.60 7.96 4.04
C ILE A 92 10.90 9.32 4.10
N GLY A 93 9.74 9.42 3.46
CA GLY A 93 8.86 10.58 3.64
C GLY A 93 7.51 10.51 2.92
N ALA A 94 7.37 9.73 1.86
CA ALA A 94 6.06 9.54 1.22
C ALA A 94 5.10 8.77 2.16
N PHE A 95 3.80 9.06 2.09
CA PHE A 95 2.81 8.36 2.91
C PHE A 95 2.06 7.25 2.14
N CYS A 96 2.04 7.34 0.81
CA CYS A 96 1.38 6.39 -0.08
C CYS A 96 2.05 6.37 -1.46
N SER A 97 1.59 5.43 -2.28
CA SER A 97 1.96 5.27 -3.68
C SER A 97 0.77 5.53 -4.61
N GLY A 98 1.04 5.74 -5.89
CA GLY A 98 0.04 5.84 -6.93
C GLY A 98 0.61 5.52 -8.30
N THR A 99 -0.21 5.48 -9.34
CA THR A 99 0.23 5.16 -10.69
C THR A 99 -0.54 5.96 -11.74
N LEU A 100 0.17 6.50 -12.73
CA LEU A 100 -0.41 7.20 -13.87
C LEU A 100 -1.13 6.22 -14.80
N VAL A 101 -2.44 6.38 -14.97
CA VAL A 101 -3.32 5.50 -15.77
C VAL A 101 -4.12 6.25 -16.84
N GLY A 102 -3.97 7.57 -16.91
CA GLY A 102 -4.43 8.45 -17.99
C GLY A 102 -3.49 9.66 -18.09
N GLU A 103 -3.72 10.57 -19.03
CA GLU A 103 -2.82 11.72 -19.24
C GLU A 103 -2.65 12.61 -17.99
N ASP A 104 -3.66 12.67 -17.14
CA ASP A 104 -3.69 13.42 -15.87
C ASP A 104 -4.38 12.62 -14.75
N LEU A 105 -4.44 11.28 -14.87
CA LEU A 105 -5.17 10.42 -13.94
C LEU A 105 -4.22 9.53 -13.15
N ILE A 106 -4.25 9.67 -11.82
CA ILE A 106 -3.56 8.78 -10.88
C ILE A 106 -4.56 7.78 -10.29
N MET A 107 -4.19 6.50 -10.32
CA MET A 107 -4.81 5.44 -9.54
C MET A 107 -4.05 5.25 -8.22
N THR A 108 -4.77 5.17 -7.09
CA THR A 108 -4.20 4.93 -5.75
C THR A 108 -5.24 4.23 -4.85
N ALA A 109 -4.91 3.95 -3.60
CA ALA A 109 -5.86 3.42 -2.61
C ALA A 109 -6.79 4.53 -2.12
N GLY A 110 -8.04 4.19 -1.84
CA GLY A 110 -9.05 5.11 -1.33
C GLY A 110 -8.75 5.63 0.07
N HIS A 111 -8.04 4.87 0.90
CA HIS A 111 -7.58 5.37 2.21
C HIS A 111 -6.39 6.33 2.12
N CYS A 112 -5.68 6.40 0.99
CA CYS A 112 -4.62 7.38 0.80
C CYS A 112 -5.17 8.79 0.58
N ILE A 113 -6.34 8.92 -0.06
CA ILE A 113 -7.01 10.19 -0.35
C ILE A 113 -8.48 10.05 0.06
N THR A 114 -8.81 10.32 1.32
CA THR A 114 -10.11 10.05 1.94
C THR A 114 -11.21 11.05 1.54
N ASP A 115 -10.83 12.28 1.20
CA ASP A 115 -11.75 13.39 1.02
C ASP A 115 -11.09 14.57 0.27
N ALA A 116 -11.87 15.63 0.03
CA ALA A 116 -11.39 16.84 -0.65
C ALA A 116 -10.22 17.53 0.06
N ALA A 117 -10.14 17.47 1.40
CA ALA A 117 -9.05 18.09 2.15
C ALA A 117 -7.74 17.30 1.97
N SER A 118 -7.78 15.97 2.10
CA SER A 118 -6.64 15.10 1.82
C SER A 118 -6.17 15.22 0.36
N CYS A 119 -7.09 15.36 -0.59
CA CYS A 119 -6.79 15.66 -1.99
C CYS A 119 -6.06 17.02 -2.12
N ALA A 120 -6.60 18.09 -1.57
CA ALA A 120 -5.97 19.43 -1.64
C ALA A 120 -4.57 19.46 -0.99
N ASP A 121 -4.36 18.70 0.10
CA ASP A 121 -3.07 18.60 0.77
C ASP A 121 -2.06 17.71 0.02
N ALA A 122 -2.52 16.71 -0.72
CA ALA A 122 -1.63 15.77 -1.39
C ALA A 122 -0.77 16.43 -2.49
N ARG A 123 0.49 15.99 -2.57
CA ARG A 123 1.42 16.24 -3.67
C ARG A 123 1.81 14.91 -4.30
N PHE A 124 1.72 14.85 -5.61
CA PHE A 124 2.07 13.70 -6.42
C PHE A 124 3.45 13.97 -7.01
N VAL A 125 4.45 13.26 -6.51
CA VAL A 125 5.86 13.49 -6.83
C VAL A 125 6.42 12.28 -7.57
N PHE A 126 6.78 12.49 -8.84
CA PHE A 126 7.49 11.49 -9.61
C PHE A 126 9.00 11.56 -9.34
N ASN A 127 9.74 10.52 -9.74
CA ASN A 127 11.20 10.42 -9.63
C ASN A 127 11.76 10.45 -8.20
N PHE A 128 10.98 10.07 -7.18
CA PHE A 128 11.56 9.79 -5.86
C PHE A 128 12.16 8.37 -5.85
N ASN A 129 13.40 8.24 -6.33
CA ASN A 129 14.12 6.98 -6.52
C ASN A 129 15.63 7.11 -6.23
N ILE A 130 16.38 6.01 -6.35
CA ILE A 130 17.84 5.97 -6.37
C ILE A 130 18.27 5.52 -7.78
N ASP A 131 19.02 6.38 -8.47
CA ASP A 131 19.31 6.21 -9.90
C ASP A 131 20.49 5.27 -10.20
N ASN A 132 21.38 5.04 -9.24
CA ASN A 132 22.59 4.23 -9.42
C ASN A 132 23.09 3.65 -8.09
N ASP A 133 23.89 2.59 -8.19
CA ASP A 133 24.53 1.93 -7.04
C ASP A 133 25.37 2.91 -6.22
N GLY A 134 25.27 2.81 -4.89
CA GLY A 134 25.84 3.77 -3.93
C GLY A 134 25.28 5.19 -4.02
N GLY A 135 24.26 5.41 -4.85
CA GLY A 135 23.61 6.70 -5.04
C GLY A 135 22.75 7.13 -3.85
N ARG A 136 22.36 8.41 -3.85
CA ARG A 136 21.42 8.97 -2.87
C ARG A 136 20.03 9.07 -3.49
N ALA A 137 19.01 9.00 -2.64
CA ALA A 137 17.64 9.23 -3.06
C ALA A 137 17.47 10.65 -3.60
N ARG A 138 16.71 10.79 -4.69
CA ARG A 138 16.37 12.09 -5.26
C ARG A 138 15.36 12.83 -4.37
N THR A 139 15.86 13.72 -3.51
CA THR A 139 15.03 14.59 -2.65
C THR A 139 14.89 16.03 -3.18
N ALA A 140 15.53 16.32 -4.31
CA ALA A 140 15.35 17.53 -5.08
C ALA A 140 14.72 17.18 -6.43
N VAL A 141 13.55 17.73 -6.72
CA VAL A 141 12.71 17.34 -7.84
C VAL A 141 12.28 18.57 -8.64
N PRO A 142 12.42 18.59 -9.98
CA PRO A 142 12.01 19.74 -10.77
C PRO A 142 10.50 19.94 -10.71
N ALA A 143 10.03 21.19 -10.83
CA ALA A 143 8.60 21.53 -10.73
C ALA A 143 7.70 20.74 -11.69
N LYS A 144 8.22 20.34 -12.87
CA LYS A 144 7.49 19.52 -13.85
C LYS A 144 7.14 18.11 -13.34
N ASP A 145 7.82 17.62 -12.31
CA ASP A 145 7.61 16.28 -11.73
C ASP A 145 6.75 16.32 -10.45
N VAL A 146 6.27 17.50 -10.02
CA VAL A 146 5.41 17.69 -8.84
C VAL A 146 4.04 18.22 -9.23
N TYR A 147 2.99 17.47 -8.89
CA TYR A 147 1.61 17.77 -9.25
C TYR A 147 0.73 17.92 -8.01
N THR A 148 -0.37 18.66 -8.15
CA THR A 148 -1.40 18.79 -7.11
C THR A 148 -2.68 18.07 -7.53
N CYS A 149 -3.53 17.74 -6.54
CA CYS A 149 -4.84 17.15 -6.80
C CYS A 149 -5.80 18.22 -7.34
N LYS A 150 -6.34 18.02 -8.54
CA LYS A 150 -7.44 18.85 -9.05
C LYS A 150 -8.77 18.45 -8.44
N ARG A 151 -9.05 17.13 -8.43
CA ARG A 151 -10.27 16.54 -7.85
C ARG A 151 -10.16 15.03 -7.75
N ILE A 152 -11.00 14.46 -6.89
CA ILE A 152 -11.28 13.02 -6.84
C ILE A 152 -12.29 12.70 -7.95
N VAL A 153 -11.91 11.88 -8.94
CA VAL A 153 -12.81 11.42 -10.02
C VAL A 153 -13.77 10.35 -9.49
N LYS A 154 -13.22 9.40 -8.74
CA LYS A 154 -13.97 8.36 -8.06
C LYS A 154 -13.18 7.89 -6.86
N ARG A 155 -13.89 7.56 -5.77
CA ARG A 155 -13.32 6.87 -4.63
C ARG A 155 -14.29 5.81 -4.13
N ASP A 156 -13.72 4.74 -3.61
CA ASP A 156 -14.41 3.76 -2.77
C ASP A 156 -13.47 3.36 -1.64
N LEU A 157 -14.00 3.27 -0.45
CA LEU A 157 -13.28 2.82 0.74
C LEU A 157 -14.34 2.10 1.54
N ASP A 158 -14.43 0.79 1.36
CA ASP A 158 -15.32 0.02 2.21
C ASP A 158 -14.77 0.10 3.63
N ARG A 159 -15.58 0.69 4.52
CA ARG A 159 -15.19 1.15 5.85
C ARG A 159 -14.48 0.02 6.61
N GLN A 160 -13.15 0.04 6.63
CA GLN A 160 -12.41 -0.53 7.74
C GLN A 160 -12.61 0.42 8.92
N ALA A 161 -13.62 0.06 9.67
CA ALA A 161 -14.08 0.61 10.92
C ALA A 161 -12.92 1.02 11.87
N ASP A 162 -12.64 2.31 11.98
CA ASP A 162 -11.87 2.88 13.09
C ASP A 162 -12.76 3.00 14.35
N GLY A 163 -12.20 2.64 15.52
CA GLY A 163 -12.78 2.83 16.86
C GLY A 163 -13.43 1.60 17.54
N LEU A 164 -13.54 1.66 18.88
CA LEU A 164 -14.07 0.60 19.78
C LEU A 164 -15.53 0.20 19.49
N VAL A 165 -16.34 1.10 18.90
CA VAL A 165 -17.75 0.82 18.54
C VAL A 165 -17.84 -0.13 17.32
N ASN A 166 -16.73 -0.30 16.62
CA ASN A 166 -16.68 -0.73 15.23
C ASN A 166 -15.97 -2.09 15.08
N THR A 167 -15.16 -2.49 16.08
CA THR A 167 -14.67 -3.86 16.26
C THR A 167 -15.84 -4.86 16.31
N GLY A 168 -16.96 -4.49 16.94
CA GLY A 168 -18.18 -5.29 16.95
C GLY A 168 -18.80 -5.47 15.56
N ILE A 169 -18.78 -4.44 14.70
CA ILE A 169 -19.33 -4.49 13.34
C ILE A 169 -18.42 -5.30 12.39
N VAL A 170 -17.10 -5.21 12.53
CA VAL A 170 -16.15 -6.04 11.77
C VAL A 170 -16.28 -7.51 12.18
N ILE A 171 -16.41 -7.78 13.48
CA ILE A 171 -16.66 -9.13 14.00
C ILE A 171 -18.01 -9.65 13.49
N ILE A 172 -19.09 -8.87 13.56
CA ILE A 172 -20.40 -9.25 13.02
C ILE A 172 -20.34 -9.45 11.51
N GLY A 173 -19.65 -8.59 10.75
CA GLY A 173 -19.45 -8.73 9.32
C GLY A 173 -18.72 -10.02 8.96
N ALA A 174 -17.65 -10.34 9.68
CA ALA A 174 -16.93 -11.61 9.54
C ALA A 174 -17.79 -12.82 9.92
N LEU A 175 -18.56 -12.73 11.02
CA LEU A 175 -19.51 -13.77 11.46
C LEU A 175 -20.68 -13.97 10.48
N LEU A 176 -21.05 -12.93 9.72
CA LEU A 176 -22.06 -12.97 8.66
C LEU A 176 -21.48 -13.26 7.27
N GLY A 177 -20.18 -13.59 7.17
CA GLY A 177 -19.51 -13.92 5.92
C GLY A 177 -19.31 -12.75 4.94
N LYS A 178 -19.48 -11.49 5.38
CA LYS A 178 -19.21 -10.31 4.54
C LYS A 178 -17.70 -10.12 4.37
N GLN A 179 -17.26 -10.22 3.12
CA GLN A 179 -15.87 -9.92 2.74
C GLN A 179 -15.63 -8.41 2.72
N PRO A 180 -14.43 -7.94 3.08
CA PRO A 180 -14.05 -6.54 2.94
C PRO A 180 -14.24 -6.04 1.50
N GLY A 181 -14.92 -4.91 1.32
CA GLY A 181 -15.13 -4.30 0.02
C GLY A 181 -13.87 -3.64 -0.56
N PRO A 182 -14.01 -3.00 -1.72
CA PRO A 182 -12.89 -2.42 -2.44
C PRO A 182 -12.35 -1.16 -1.76
N ASP A 183 -11.12 -0.84 -2.11
CA ASP A 183 -10.41 0.35 -1.63
C ASP A 183 -9.63 0.93 -2.82
N TYR A 184 -10.06 2.07 -3.33
CA TYR A 184 -9.43 2.72 -4.49
C TYR A 184 -9.82 4.19 -4.60
N ALA A 185 -8.95 4.97 -5.24
CA ALA A 185 -9.26 6.30 -5.74
C ALA A 185 -8.67 6.49 -7.14
N ILE A 186 -9.44 7.18 -7.99
CA ILE A 186 -8.97 7.79 -9.23
C ILE A 186 -8.94 9.30 -9.02
N ILE A 187 -7.75 9.87 -9.16
CA ILE A 187 -7.48 11.28 -8.91
C ILE A 187 -7.13 11.95 -10.23
N GLN A 188 -7.74 13.11 -10.50
CA GLN A 188 -7.31 13.97 -11.58
C GLN A 188 -6.27 14.96 -11.05
N LEU A 189 -5.13 15.05 -11.72
CA LEU A 189 -4.07 16.01 -11.44
C LEU A 189 -4.44 17.41 -11.97
N ASP A 190 -3.75 18.43 -11.46
CA ASP A 190 -3.89 19.83 -11.89
C ASP A 190 -3.57 20.07 -13.37
N ARG A 191 -2.75 19.22 -13.97
CA ARG A 191 -2.37 19.26 -15.39
C ARG A 191 -1.96 17.87 -15.90
N LYS A 192 -1.84 17.76 -17.23
CA LYS A 192 -1.31 16.56 -17.89
C LYS A 192 0.13 16.31 -17.49
N VAL A 193 0.48 15.03 -17.37
CA VAL A 193 1.84 14.58 -17.07
C VAL A 193 2.63 14.50 -18.37
N GLU A 194 3.75 15.21 -18.42
CA GLU A 194 4.64 15.25 -19.58
C GLU A 194 5.78 14.23 -19.44
N GLY A 195 6.25 13.69 -20.58
CA GLY A 195 7.41 12.80 -20.62
C GLY A 195 7.21 11.41 -20.00
N ARG A 196 5.97 11.07 -19.60
CA ARG A 196 5.61 9.76 -19.02
C ARG A 196 4.43 9.16 -19.76
N LYS A 197 4.39 7.84 -19.85
CA LYS A 197 3.31 7.12 -20.54
C LYS A 197 2.37 6.54 -19.49
N PRO A 198 1.06 6.86 -19.52
CA PRO A 198 0.10 6.16 -18.69
C PRO A 198 0.22 4.64 -18.85
N LEU A 199 -0.01 3.90 -17.76
CA LEU A 199 0.19 2.45 -17.74
C LEU A 199 -1.12 1.69 -18.01
N PRO A 200 -1.09 0.65 -18.85
CA PRO A 200 -2.27 -0.11 -19.22
C PRO A 200 -2.76 -1.00 -18.08
N VAL A 201 -4.08 -1.12 -18.00
CA VAL A 201 -4.79 -1.99 -17.06
C VAL A 201 -5.26 -3.27 -17.74
N ASN A 202 -5.30 -4.38 -17.01
CA ASN A 202 -5.87 -5.62 -17.53
C ASN A 202 -7.40 -5.52 -17.57
N ARG A 203 -7.99 -5.62 -18.77
CA ARG A 203 -9.46 -5.55 -18.97
C ARG A 203 -10.13 -6.90 -19.14
N SER A 204 -9.34 -7.96 -19.29
CA SER A 204 -9.79 -9.30 -19.71
C SER A 204 -10.42 -10.13 -18.59
N LYS A 205 -10.24 -9.72 -17.31
CA LYS A 205 -10.73 -10.42 -16.11
C LYS A 205 -10.27 -11.89 -16.04
N ASP A 206 -9.05 -12.16 -16.47
CA ASP A 206 -8.46 -13.49 -16.62
C ASP A 206 -7.41 -13.84 -15.55
N LEU A 207 -7.25 -12.99 -14.53
CA LEU A 207 -6.34 -13.23 -13.40
C LEU A 207 -6.76 -14.48 -12.62
N LYS A 208 -5.81 -15.40 -12.41
CA LYS A 208 -6.01 -16.66 -11.67
C LYS A 208 -4.93 -16.88 -10.62
N ALA A 209 -5.24 -17.74 -9.65
CA ALA A 209 -4.24 -18.22 -8.69
C ALA A 209 -3.04 -18.83 -9.44
N GLY A 210 -1.84 -18.59 -8.94
CA GLY A 210 -0.56 -18.98 -9.53
C GLY A 210 -0.03 -18.03 -10.61
N ASP A 211 -0.82 -17.08 -11.12
CA ASP A 211 -0.26 -16.05 -12.02
C ASP A 211 0.83 -15.26 -11.28
N LYS A 212 1.98 -15.10 -11.96
CA LYS A 212 3.13 -14.35 -11.44
C LYS A 212 2.89 -12.86 -11.52
N ILE A 213 3.22 -12.16 -10.44
CA ILE A 213 2.99 -10.73 -10.29
C ILE A 213 4.18 -10.05 -9.63
N PHE A 214 4.26 -8.74 -9.79
CA PHE A 214 5.22 -7.88 -9.11
C PHE A 214 4.55 -6.55 -8.75
N VAL A 215 5.12 -5.82 -7.80
CA VAL A 215 4.61 -4.51 -7.34
C VAL A 215 5.68 -3.45 -7.50
N ILE A 216 5.25 -2.24 -7.84
CA ILE A 216 6.11 -1.06 -7.87
C ILE A 216 5.49 0.01 -6.97
N GLY A 217 6.28 0.54 -6.04
CA GLY A 217 5.76 1.36 -4.96
C GLY A 217 6.79 2.06 -4.10
N HIS A 218 6.28 2.72 -3.06
CA HIS A 218 7.04 3.44 -2.04
C HIS A 218 6.77 2.81 -0.65
N PRO A 219 7.24 1.57 -0.40
CA PRO A 219 7.11 0.91 0.91
C PRO A 219 7.59 1.85 2.02
N VAL A 220 6.82 2.00 3.08
CA VAL A 220 7.12 2.83 4.27
C VAL A 220 7.59 4.25 3.96
N GLY A 221 7.28 4.75 2.76
CA GLY A 221 7.72 6.06 2.29
C GLY A 221 9.14 6.09 1.72
N LEU A 222 9.77 4.95 1.44
CA LEU A 222 11.08 4.82 0.81
C LEU A 222 11.08 5.35 -0.65
N PRO A 223 12.26 5.63 -1.22
CA PRO A 223 12.40 5.80 -2.66
C PRO A 223 11.87 4.55 -3.36
N LEU A 224 11.43 4.70 -4.60
CA LEU A 224 10.75 3.65 -5.36
C LEU A 224 11.45 2.29 -5.22
N LYS A 225 10.65 1.26 -4.91
CA LYS A 225 11.06 -0.14 -4.89
C LYS A 225 10.24 -0.95 -5.87
N VAL A 226 10.87 -1.99 -6.38
CA VAL A 226 10.23 -3.05 -7.17
C VAL A 226 10.34 -4.35 -6.36
N ALA A 227 9.21 -5.02 -6.11
CA ALA A 227 9.20 -6.32 -5.43
C ALA A 227 8.58 -7.38 -6.35
N GLY A 228 9.30 -8.48 -6.57
CA GLY A 228 8.98 -9.52 -7.55
C GLY A 228 8.73 -10.89 -6.90
N ASP A 229 8.93 -11.96 -7.68
CA ASP A 229 8.81 -13.39 -7.31
C ASP A 229 7.51 -13.83 -6.61
N ALA A 230 6.49 -12.96 -6.62
CA ALA A 230 5.20 -13.23 -6.05
C ALA A 230 4.23 -13.88 -7.04
N SER A 231 3.18 -14.46 -6.49
CA SER A 231 2.10 -15.12 -7.18
C SER A 231 0.76 -14.72 -6.58
N VAL A 232 -0.28 -14.78 -7.39
CA VAL A 232 -1.66 -14.69 -6.89
C VAL A 232 -1.98 -15.94 -6.08
N ARG A 233 -2.38 -15.80 -4.82
CA ARG A 233 -2.77 -16.91 -3.94
C ARG A 233 -4.25 -17.28 -4.09
N ASN A 234 -5.13 -16.27 -4.06
CA ASN A 234 -6.57 -16.48 -4.09
C ASN A 234 -7.29 -15.35 -4.85
N THR A 235 -8.18 -15.69 -5.77
CA THR A 235 -9.02 -14.74 -6.52
C THR A 235 -10.53 -14.91 -6.23
N GLU A 236 -10.94 -15.76 -5.30
CA GLU A 236 -12.35 -15.95 -4.93
C GLU A 236 -13.04 -14.68 -4.38
N PRO A 237 -12.39 -13.81 -3.57
CA PRO A 237 -13.06 -12.61 -3.07
C PRO A 237 -13.50 -11.70 -4.22
N LYS A 238 -14.66 -11.06 -4.09
CA LYS A 238 -15.26 -10.29 -5.20
C LYS A 238 -14.45 -9.03 -5.55
N SER A 239 -14.01 -8.29 -4.54
CA SER A 239 -13.40 -6.96 -4.66
C SER A 239 -11.87 -6.99 -4.71
N PHE A 240 -11.23 -8.02 -4.17
CA PHE A 240 -9.78 -8.11 -4.05
C PHE A 240 -9.27 -9.52 -4.37
N PHE A 241 -7.97 -9.66 -4.58
CA PHE A 241 -7.27 -10.94 -4.57
C PHE A 241 -6.16 -10.92 -3.52
N LEU A 242 -5.71 -12.11 -3.11
CA LEU A 242 -4.63 -12.28 -2.16
C LEU A 242 -3.33 -12.70 -2.87
N THR A 243 -2.20 -12.28 -2.34
CA THR A 243 -0.85 -12.57 -2.89
C THR A 243 0.20 -12.61 -1.78
N ASP A 244 1.41 -13.04 -2.11
CA ASP A 244 2.63 -13.12 -1.30
C ASP A 244 3.65 -12.03 -1.72
N LEU A 245 3.19 -10.85 -2.09
CA LEU A 245 4.09 -9.73 -2.39
C LEU A 245 4.79 -9.22 -1.12
N ASP A 246 6.06 -8.87 -1.26
CA ASP A 246 6.87 -8.19 -0.24
C ASP A 246 6.48 -6.72 -0.13
N THR A 247 5.44 -6.44 0.65
CA THR A 247 4.90 -5.09 0.81
C THR A 247 4.71 -4.70 2.27
N PHE A 248 5.02 -3.45 2.55
CA PHE A 248 4.79 -2.77 3.82
C PHE A 248 3.71 -1.71 3.71
N GLY A 249 3.23 -1.20 4.86
CA GLY A 249 2.51 0.08 4.92
C GLY A 249 3.24 1.16 4.12
N GLY A 250 2.53 2.02 3.40
CA GLY A 250 3.11 2.97 2.43
C GLY A 250 3.16 2.47 0.98
N ASN A 251 3.17 1.15 0.74
CA ASN A 251 2.85 0.62 -0.60
C ASN A 251 1.37 0.77 -0.95
N SER A 252 0.53 1.20 -0.01
CA SER A 252 -0.86 1.53 -0.28
C SER A 252 -0.99 2.40 -1.52
N GLY A 253 -1.77 1.93 -2.50
CA GLY A 253 -1.97 2.59 -3.78
C GLY A 253 -1.00 2.19 -4.89
N SER A 254 0.00 1.35 -4.59
CA SER A 254 0.90 0.77 -5.59
C SER A 254 0.17 -0.07 -6.62
N ALA A 255 0.60 0.02 -7.87
CA ALA A 255 0.15 -0.87 -8.92
C ALA A 255 0.81 -2.24 -8.76
N VAL A 256 -0.03 -3.28 -8.85
CA VAL A 256 0.39 -4.67 -8.96
C VAL A 256 0.27 -5.10 -10.41
N PHE A 257 1.36 -5.58 -10.98
CA PHE A 257 1.51 -5.90 -12.40
C PHE A 257 1.54 -7.40 -12.62
N ASN A 258 0.97 -7.84 -13.73
CA ASN A 258 1.15 -9.19 -14.24
C ASN A 258 2.55 -9.34 -14.84
N ALA A 259 3.34 -10.30 -14.35
CA ALA A 259 4.72 -10.50 -14.81
C ALA A 259 4.83 -10.92 -16.28
N ARG A 260 3.76 -11.49 -16.87
CA ARG A 260 3.74 -11.90 -18.29
C ARG A 260 3.31 -10.76 -19.21
N THR A 261 2.35 -9.93 -18.79
CA THR A 261 1.71 -8.95 -19.68
C THR A 261 2.11 -7.50 -19.40
N ASN A 262 2.76 -7.23 -18.25
CA ASN A 262 3.06 -5.89 -17.73
C ASN A 262 1.84 -4.97 -17.58
N LYS A 263 0.62 -5.54 -17.59
CA LYS A 263 -0.62 -4.80 -17.30
C LYS A 263 -0.90 -4.81 -15.81
N ILE A 264 -1.53 -3.74 -15.34
CA ILE A 264 -1.96 -3.61 -13.95
C ILE A 264 -3.14 -4.55 -13.68
N GLU A 265 -3.01 -5.38 -12.66
CA GLU A 265 -4.02 -6.34 -12.18
C GLU A 265 -4.77 -5.83 -10.94
N GLY A 266 -4.22 -4.82 -10.26
CA GLY A 266 -4.91 -4.17 -9.15
C GLY A 266 -4.09 -3.14 -8.40
N ILE A 267 -4.66 -2.70 -7.28
CA ILE A 267 -4.12 -1.69 -6.37
C ILE A 267 -3.84 -2.35 -5.03
N LEU A 268 -2.60 -2.31 -4.54
CA LEU A 268 -2.29 -2.83 -3.22
C LEU A 268 -2.93 -1.94 -2.15
N VAL A 269 -3.67 -2.53 -1.21
CA VAL A 269 -4.51 -1.77 -0.27
C VAL A 269 -4.42 -2.23 1.18
N ARG A 270 -4.06 -3.48 1.45
CA ARG A 270 -4.02 -4.02 2.81
C ARG A 270 -2.92 -5.04 2.94
N GLY A 271 -2.33 -5.09 4.12
CA GLY A 271 -1.20 -5.97 4.39
C GLY A 271 -1.07 -6.40 5.83
N GLY A 272 0.15 -6.82 6.13
CA GLY A 272 0.55 -7.40 7.39
C GLY A 272 1.09 -6.46 8.46
N THR A 273 1.52 -7.11 9.54
CA THR A 273 2.46 -6.52 10.48
C THR A 273 3.81 -6.37 9.78
N ASP A 274 4.27 -5.13 9.71
CA ASP A 274 5.50 -4.73 9.02
C ASP A 274 6.78 -5.07 9.81
N PHE A 275 6.78 -4.78 11.10
CA PHE A 275 7.95 -4.88 11.96
C PHE A 275 7.59 -5.50 13.31
N VAL A 276 8.55 -6.20 13.91
CA VAL A 276 8.44 -6.74 15.27
C VAL A 276 9.63 -6.31 16.11
N ASP A 277 9.42 -6.20 17.42
CA ASP A 277 10.51 -5.88 18.35
C ASP A 277 11.46 -7.08 18.49
N SER A 278 12.76 -6.80 18.46
CA SER A 278 13.80 -7.80 18.71
C SER A 278 14.24 -7.77 20.19
N PRO A 279 14.86 -8.86 20.70
CA PRO A 279 15.49 -8.87 22.01
C PRO A 279 16.59 -7.81 22.21
N ALA A 280 17.13 -7.26 21.11
CA ALA A 280 18.15 -6.21 21.15
C ALA A 280 17.58 -4.79 21.39
N GLY A 281 16.26 -4.64 21.53
CA GLY A 281 15.61 -3.35 21.78
C GLY A 281 15.42 -2.48 20.54
N CYS A 282 15.61 -3.05 19.36
CA CYS A 282 15.36 -2.43 18.05
C CYS A 282 14.34 -3.25 17.24
N LYS A 283 13.80 -2.69 16.17
CA LYS A 283 12.83 -3.36 15.30
C LYS A 283 13.51 -4.09 14.15
N VAL A 284 12.94 -5.23 13.77
CA VAL A 284 13.33 -6.02 12.59
C VAL A 284 12.12 -6.19 11.67
N GLN A 285 12.36 -6.36 10.38
CA GLN A 285 11.31 -6.66 9.41
C GLN A 285 10.69 -8.03 9.69
N TYR A 286 9.35 -8.11 9.62
CA TYR A 286 8.65 -9.33 9.93
C TYR A 286 8.58 -10.27 8.71
N LYS A 287 9.36 -11.37 8.75
CA LYS A 287 9.55 -12.31 7.63
C LYS A 287 8.90 -13.67 7.88
N LEU A 288 8.54 -14.39 6.81
CA LEU A 288 8.10 -15.82 6.82
C LEU A 288 8.57 -16.65 5.65
N GLY A 289 8.30 -17.95 5.74
CA GLY A 289 8.16 -18.78 4.55
C GLY A 289 7.09 -18.26 3.58
N GLN A 290 7.39 -18.41 2.28
CA GLN A 290 6.61 -17.93 1.14
C GLN A 290 5.12 -18.26 1.18
N ASN A 291 4.74 -19.41 1.75
CA ASN A 291 3.37 -19.92 1.74
C ASN A 291 2.61 -19.68 3.05
N GLU A 292 3.22 -18.98 4.00
CA GLU A 292 2.62 -18.72 5.29
C GLU A 292 1.83 -17.38 5.31
N GLY A 293 1.07 -17.15 6.38
CA GLY A 293 0.30 -15.91 6.58
C GLY A 293 -0.90 -15.76 5.65
N LYS A 294 -1.68 -14.69 5.85
CA LYS A 294 -2.89 -14.42 5.05
C LYS A 294 -2.59 -13.86 3.66
N GLY A 295 -1.39 -13.33 3.44
CA GLY A 295 -1.05 -12.61 2.22
C GLY A 295 -1.52 -11.14 2.25
N GLU A 296 -1.17 -10.43 1.20
CA GLU A 296 -1.51 -9.04 0.94
C GLU A 296 -2.78 -8.96 0.11
N ALA A 297 -3.64 -7.98 0.39
CA ALA A 297 -4.87 -7.77 -0.37
C ALA A 297 -4.70 -6.67 -1.42
N VAL A 298 -5.09 -7.00 -2.64
CA VAL A 298 -5.02 -6.12 -3.80
C VAL A 298 -6.43 -5.91 -4.34
N THR A 299 -6.94 -4.68 -4.35
CA THR A 299 -8.22 -4.34 -5.01
C THR A 299 -8.10 -4.70 -6.49
N LYS A 300 -8.99 -5.57 -6.97
CA LYS A 300 -8.99 -6.05 -8.36
C LYS A 300 -9.17 -4.89 -9.33
N ILE A 301 -8.37 -4.86 -10.39
CA ILE A 301 -8.50 -3.82 -11.42
C ILE A 301 -9.87 -3.83 -12.10
N SER A 302 -10.54 -5.00 -12.16
CA SER A 302 -11.89 -5.14 -12.70
C SER A 302 -12.95 -4.29 -11.98
N ILE A 303 -12.70 -3.87 -10.74
CA ILE A 303 -13.56 -2.96 -9.97
C ILE A 303 -13.39 -1.49 -10.42
N VAL A 304 -12.18 -1.14 -10.85
CA VAL A 304 -11.74 0.25 -11.05
C VAL A 304 -11.65 0.64 -12.53
N GLN A 305 -11.36 -0.32 -13.41
CA GLN A 305 -11.01 -0.13 -14.83
C GLN A 305 -12.01 0.69 -15.65
N LYS A 306 -13.28 0.77 -15.24
CA LYS A 306 -14.31 1.56 -15.93
C LYS A 306 -14.12 3.07 -15.79
N TYR A 307 -13.33 3.50 -14.80
CA TYR A 307 -12.97 4.91 -14.58
C TYR A 307 -11.61 5.27 -15.17
N ILE A 308 -10.93 4.30 -15.80
CA ILE A 308 -9.62 4.44 -16.40
C ILE A 308 -9.81 4.43 -17.93
N PRO A 309 -9.23 5.37 -18.68
CA PRO A 309 -9.34 5.40 -20.14
C PRO A 309 -8.66 4.18 -20.78
N GLU A 310 -9.10 3.81 -21.97
CA GLU A 310 -8.35 2.87 -22.80
C GLU A 310 -7.18 3.59 -23.47
N ILE A 311 -5.97 3.19 -23.09
CA ILE A 311 -4.73 3.75 -23.63
C ILE A 311 -4.62 3.36 -25.10
N GLY A 312 -4.58 4.36 -25.98
CA GLY A 312 -4.64 4.19 -27.43
C GLY A 312 -6.03 4.36 -28.06
N SER A 313 -7.07 4.65 -27.27
CA SER A 313 -8.41 4.97 -27.79
C SER A 313 -8.68 6.49 -27.71
N HIS A 314 -9.00 7.12 -28.83
CA HIS A 314 -9.31 8.56 -28.92
C HIS A 314 -10.75 8.91 -28.48
N LYS A 315 -11.26 8.36 -27.36
CA LYS A 315 -12.60 8.75 -26.88
C LYS A 315 -12.55 9.58 -25.60
N ALA A 316 -13.26 10.71 -25.68
CA ALA A 316 -13.28 11.83 -24.76
C ALA A 316 -13.72 11.49 -23.32
N ALA A 317 -13.31 12.39 -22.42
CA ALA A 317 -13.46 12.38 -20.98
C ALA A 317 -14.82 11.89 -20.46
N ALA A 318 -14.79 11.05 -19.42
CA ALA A 318 -15.95 10.60 -18.69
C ALA A 318 -16.66 11.77 -17.98
N GLU A 319 -17.98 11.87 -18.13
CA GLU A 319 -18.83 12.82 -17.40
C GLU A 319 -18.85 12.51 -15.89
N VAL A 320 -18.72 13.56 -15.08
CA VAL A 320 -18.59 13.51 -13.62
C VAL A 320 -19.86 14.13 -13.03
N ARG A 321 -20.46 13.47 -12.05
CA ARG A 321 -21.56 14.03 -11.25
C ARG A 321 -21.03 14.29 -9.84
N ASP A 322 -21.08 15.56 -9.43
CA ASP A 322 -20.62 16.01 -8.11
C ASP A 322 -21.53 15.47 -6.99
N MET A 323 -20.91 15.02 -5.90
CA MET A 323 -21.61 14.68 -4.65
C MET A 323 -20.94 15.40 -3.48
N ALA A 324 -21.73 16.08 -2.67
CA ALA A 324 -21.30 16.78 -1.46
C ALA A 324 -20.95 15.82 -0.31
N VAL A 325 -20.00 16.21 0.53
CA VAL A 325 -19.39 15.39 1.60
C VAL A 325 -19.54 16.07 2.95
N GLU A 326 -19.89 15.28 3.96
CA GLU A 326 -19.94 15.63 5.38
C GLU A 326 -18.60 15.26 6.07
N GLN A 327 -18.15 16.07 7.03
CA GLN A 327 -16.79 16.06 7.57
C GLN A 327 -16.53 14.93 8.60
N VAL A 328 -15.34 14.33 8.55
CA VAL A 328 -14.81 13.35 9.53
C VAL A 328 -13.31 13.63 9.75
N PRO A 329 -12.74 13.44 10.96
CA PRO A 329 -11.41 13.92 11.32
C PRO A 329 -10.26 13.03 10.77
N PRO A 330 -9.03 13.57 10.71
CA PRO A 330 -7.88 12.94 10.03
C PRO A 330 -7.15 11.89 10.89
N ALA A 331 -6.50 10.92 10.23
CA ALA A 331 -5.58 9.96 10.86
C ALA A 331 -4.18 10.00 10.21
N GLY A 332 -3.14 9.84 11.05
CA GLY A 332 -1.76 9.57 10.63
C GLY A 332 -0.66 10.57 11.04
N GLU A 333 -0.71 11.18 12.23
CA GLU A 333 0.23 12.26 12.60
C GLU A 333 1.61 11.80 13.13
N GLU A 334 1.78 10.57 13.62
CA GLU A 334 2.94 10.23 14.46
C GLU A 334 4.28 10.14 13.69
N LEU A 335 4.28 9.58 12.47
CA LEU A 335 5.46 9.61 11.60
C LEU A 335 5.64 10.97 10.92
N ALA A 336 4.56 11.64 10.54
CA ALA A 336 4.59 12.95 9.88
C ALA A 336 5.20 14.05 10.76
N ARG A 337 5.19 13.89 12.09
CA ARG A 337 5.81 14.82 13.06
C ARG A 337 7.33 14.72 13.14
N LYS A 338 7.95 13.61 12.70
CA LYS A 338 9.41 13.41 12.81
C LYS A 338 10.18 13.88 11.58
N VAL A 339 9.51 14.08 10.45
CA VAL A 339 10.11 14.53 9.19
C VAL A 339 10.58 15.99 9.32
N ARG A 340 11.85 16.27 8.98
CA ARG A 340 12.45 17.60 9.03
C ARG A 340 12.90 18.03 7.63
N PHE A 341 12.92 19.35 7.42
CA PHE A 341 13.57 19.99 6.26
C PHE A 341 15.04 20.22 6.58
#